data_AF-A0AAQ5XVM0-F1
#
_entry.id   AF-A0AAQ5XVM0-F1
#
_cell.length_a   1.000
_cell.length_b   1.000
_cell.length_c   1.000
_cell.angle_alpha   90.00
_cell.angle_beta   90.00
_cell.angle_gamma   90.00
#
_symmetry.space_group_name_H-M   'P 1'
#
loop_
_entity.id
_entity.type
_entity.pdbx_description
1 polymer ?
#
loop_
_entity_poly.entity_id
_entity_poly.type
_entity_poly.pdbx_seq_one_letter_code
_entity_poly.pdbx_strand_id
1 'polypeptide(L)'
;MSFSQDFLGVSLKSWKHRDSVTMFDVVYGRMREKIVLQRLIVIARLPHDAADRTELGAHYENLNFQLNKRYMWDHITGLLLIYPSCLLHIIESSRDILISVLRDLTVMQQQPDCALMEAKIVFMVHNPENRLFQQWSYKVLDAGLIAGDSKGLEEDEGNMETLVCSVLSALQKLSQHLEITKRALPGSALDETPELIVPLKVLDSLLCRDELQSPQEYLQLYDSPLNVNIEFGQVNPRNFLPNV
;
A
#
# COMPACT_ATOMS: atom_id res chain seq x y z
N MET A 1 34.61 1.93 -75.11
CA MET A 1 34.45 1.45 -73.72
C MET A 1 35.72 1.76 -72.95
N SER A 2 35.68 2.78 -72.10
CA SER A 2 36.50 2.87 -70.88
C SER A 2 35.93 4.06 -70.10
N PHE A 3 35.48 3.78 -68.88
CA PHE A 3 34.71 4.69 -68.03
C PHE A 3 35.61 5.68 -67.29
N SER A 4 35.12 6.92 -67.20
CA SER A 4 35.65 8.04 -66.41
C SER A 4 35.70 7.70 -64.91
N GLN A 5 36.79 8.06 -64.23
CA GLN A 5 36.83 8.21 -62.77
C GLN A 5 36.84 9.71 -62.46
N ASP A 6 35.68 10.22 -62.07
CA ASP A 6 35.50 11.58 -61.60
C ASP A 6 35.69 11.68 -60.08
N PHE A 7 36.28 12.80 -59.70
CA PHE A 7 36.50 13.34 -58.37
C PHE A 7 35.24 13.34 -57.48
N LEU A 8 35.41 12.93 -56.22
CA LEU A 8 34.65 13.41 -55.07
C LEU A 8 35.68 13.57 -53.94
N GLY A 9 36.11 14.77 -53.54
CA GLY A 9 35.24 15.84 -53.06
C GLY A 9 35.06 15.66 -51.55
N VAL A 10 36.10 16.00 -50.77
CA VAL A 10 36.05 16.00 -49.30
C VAL A 10 35.02 17.04 -48.86
N SER A 11 33.85 16.57 -48.42
CA SER A 11 32.80 17.43 -47.88
C SER A 11 32.95 17.55 -46.37
N LEU A 12 33.37 18.74 -45.93
CA LEU A 12 33.14 19.22 -44.56
C LEU A 12 31.63 19.23 -44.32
N LYS A 13 31.12 18.36 -43.45
CA LYS A 13 29.95 18.63 -42.60
C LYS A 13 29.76 17.56 -41.53
N SER A 14 29.42 18.06 -40.35
CA SER A 14 28.90 17.34 -39.18
C SER A 14 29.94 16.73 -38.26
N TRP A 15 30.58 17.62 -37.48
CA TRP A 15 30.84 17.31 -36.09
C TRP A 15 29.48 17.07 -35.44
N LYS A 16 29.00 15.82 -35.47
CA LYS A 16 27.94 15.41 -34.55
C LYS A 16 28.53 15.57 -33.16
N HIS A 17 28.00 16.52 -32.41
CA HIS A 17 28.04 16.51 -30.96
C HIS A 17 27.66 15.09 -30.56
N ARG A 18 28.66 14.31 -30.14
CA ARG A 18 28.41 13.06 -29.45
C ARG A 18 27.93 13.56 -28.10
N ASP A 19 26.62 13.62 -27.91
CA ASP A 19 26.03 13.88 -26.61
C ASP A 19 26.68 12.86 -25.67
N SER A 20 27.62 13.34 -24.85
CA SER A 20 28.29 12.50 -23.89
C SER A 20 27.26 12.25 -22.81
N VAL A 21 26.46 11.20 -23.00
CA VAL A 21 25.55 10.71 -21.96
C VAL A 21 26.43 10.39 -20.77
N THR A 22 26.35 11.25 -19.75
CA THR A 22 27.19 11.08 -18.58
C THR A 22 26.68 9.87 -17.79
N MET A 23 27.52 9.28 -16.94
CA MET A 23 27.03 8.26 -16.00
C MET A 23 25.90 8.83 -15.11
N PHE A 24 25.92 10.14 -14.85
CA PHE A 24 24.80 10.85 -14.23
C PHE A 24 23.55 10.81 -15.13
N ASP A 25 23.62 11.07 -16.43
CA ASP A 25 22.44 10.95 -17.31
C ASP A 25 21.98 9.49 -17.48
N VAL A 26 22.87 8.51 -17.39
CA VAL A 26 22.49 7.08 -17.36
C VAL A 26 21.89 6.68 -16.02
N VAL A 27 22.30 7.28 -14.91
CA VAL A 27 21.77 7.00 -13.57
C VAL A 27 20.46 7.76 -13.32
N TYR A 28 20.40 9.04 -13.68
CA TYR A 28 19.25 9.92 -13.47
C TYR A 28 18.25 9.90 -14.63
N GLY A 29 18.70 9.78 -15.89
CA GLY A 29 17.80 9.54 -17.03
C GLY A 29 17.17 8.13 -17.00
N ARG A 30 17.72 7.23 -16.18
CA ARG A 30 17.16 5.90 -15.87
C ARG A 30 16.50 5.82 -14.50
N MET A 31 16.70 6.80 -13.62
CA MET A 31 15.78 7.12 -12.52
C MET A 31 14.52 7.76 -13.14
N ARG A 32 13.77 6.95 -13.88
CA ARG A 32 12.32 6.97 -13.63
C ARG A 32 12.22 6.73 -12.13
N GLU A 33 11.69 7.67 -11.35
CA GLU A 33 11.47 7.47 -9.92
C GLU A 33 10.83 6.09 -9.76
N LYS A 34 11.63 5.12 -9.28
CA LYS A 34 11.12 3.78 -9.07
C LYS A 34 10.24 3.92 -7.86
N ILE A 35 8.93 4.00 -8.10
CA ILE A 35 7.95 4.06 -7.03
C ILE A 35 8.20 2.83 -6.15
N VAL A 36 8.61 3.09 -4.92
CA VAL A 36 8.78 2.04 -3.92
C VAL A 36 7.38 1.65 -3.50
N LEU A 37 6.92 0.52 -4.03
CA LEU A 37 5.64 -0.06 -3.67
C LEU A 37 5.63 -0.35 -2.17
N GLN A 38 4.54 -0.02 -1.52
CA GLN A 38 4.25 -0.36 -0.14
C GLN A 38 2.84 -0.92 -0.07
N ARG A 39 2.56 -1.73 0.94
CA ARG A 39 1.22 -2.23 1.22
C ARG A 39 0.86 -1.98 2.67
N LEU A 40 -0.25 -1.28 2.84
CA LEU A 40 -0.86 -0.96 4.12
C LEU A 40 -2.16 -1.75 4.28
N ILE A 41 -2.35 -2.34 5.45
CA ILE A 41 -3.58 -3.01 5.86
C ILE A 41 -4.11 -2.31 7.12
N VAL A 42 -5.31 -1.75 7.01
CA VAL A 42 -6.00 -1.05 8.10
C VAL A 42 -7.34 -1.73 8.37
N ILE A 43 -7.70 -1.83 9.64
CA ILE A 43 -9.05 -2.15 10.08
C ILE A 43 -9.65 -0.95 10.79
N ALA A 44 -10.94 -0.70 10.62
CA ALA A 44 -11.62 0.36 11.35
C ALA A 44 -13.03 -0.03 11.75
N ARG A 45 -13.44 0.33 12.98
CA ARG A 45 -14.78 0.11 13.50
C ARG A 45 -15.77 1.09 12.89
N LEU A 46 -16.90 0.57 12.45
CA LEU A 46 -18.01 1.34 11.92
C LEU A 46 -19.07 1.57 13.00
N PRO A 47 -19.78 2.71 12.98
CA PRO A 47 -20.97 2.89 13.81
C PRO A 47 -22.04 1.86 13.45
N HIS A 48 -22.76 1.36 14.46
CA HIS A 48 -23.82 0.35 14.28
C HIS A 48 -25.02 0.86 13.46
N ASP A 49 -25.25 2.17 13.42
CA ASP A 49 -26.41 2.82 12.77
C ASP A 49 -25.97 3.83 11.69
N ALA A 50 -24.76 3.67 11.16
CA ALA A 50 -24.26 4.58 10.14
C ALA A 50 -24.97 4.38 8.80
N ALA A 51 -25.06 5.49 8.05
CA ALA A 51 -25.66 5.62 6.71
C ALA A 51 -25.21 4.55 5.70
N ASP A 52 -25.81 4.58 4.52
CA ASP A 52 -25.57 3.66 3.41
C ASP A 52 -24.06 3.36 3.26
N ARG A 53 -23.69 2.10 3.47
CA ARG A 53 -22.29 1.62 3.41
C ARG A 53 -21.66 1.87 2.04
N THR A 54 -22.47 2.08 1.00
CA THR A 54 -21.97 2.47 -0.31
C THR A 54 -21.39 3.88 -0.35
N GLU A 55 -21.82 4.80 0.52
CA GLU A 55 -21.23 6.14 0.65
C GLU A 55 -19.77 6.06 1.08
N LEU A 56 -19.43 5.11 1.95
CA LEU A 56 -18.06 4.86 2.37
C LEU A 56 -17.21 4.33 1.21
N GLY A 57 -17.77 3.44 0.38
CA GLY A 57 -17.13 2.99 -0.86
C GLY A 57 -16.87 4.17 -1.81
N ALA A 58 -17.89 4.99 -2.05
CA ALA A 58 -17.81 6.17 -2.89
C ALA A 58 -16.80 7.22 -2.38
N HIS A 59 -16.69 7.38 -1.06
CA HIS A 59 -15.66 8.24 -0.44
C HIS A 59 -14.26 7.80 -0.86
N TYR A 60 -13.93 6.52 -0.71
CA TYR A 60 -12.60 6.01 -1.07
C TYR A 60 -12.35 6.00 -2.59
N GLU A 61 -13.39 5.77 -3.41
CA GLU A 61 -13.30 5.95 -4.86
C GLU A 61 -12.93 7.39 -5.22
N ASN A 62 -13.59 8.37 -4.61
CA ASN A 62 -13.28 9.78 -4.80
C ASN A 62 -11.88 10.13 -4.30
N LEU A 63 -11.48 9.67 -3.11
CA LEU A 63 -10.12 9.86 -2.60
C LEU A 63 -9.08 9.32 -3.58
N ASN A 64 -9.24 8.08 -4.03
CA ASN A 64 -8.34 7.45 -4.99
C ASN A 64 -8.30 8.22 -6.32
N PHE A 65 -9.44 8.71 -6.79
CA PHE A 65 -9.50 9.56 -7.98
C PHE A 65 -8.71 10.87 -7.81
N GLN A 66 -8.82 11.54 -6.66
CA GLN A 66 -8.05 12.76 -6.38
C GLN A 66 -6.55 12.49 -6.22
N LEU A 67 -6.18 11.38 -5.57
CA LEU A 67 -4.78 10.99 -5.40
C LEU A 67 -4.15 10.59 -6.73
N ASN A 68 -4.83 9.81 -7.56
CA ASN A 68 -4.37 9.47 -8.91
C ASN A 68 -4.17 10.74 -9.76
N LYS A 69 -4.98 11.79 -9.57
CA LYS A 69 -4.78 13.11 -10.22
C LYS A 69 -3.50 13.81 -9.81
N ARG A 70 -3.13 13.70 -8.53
CA ARG A 70 -1.94 14.33 -7.96
C ARG A 70 -0.67 13.53 -8.25
N TYR A 71 -0.79 12.21 -8.27
CA TYR A 71 0.31 11.25 -8.42
C TYR A 71 0.12 10.41 -9.69
N MET A 72 0.20 11.06 -10.86
CA MET A 72 -0.10 10.49 -12.20
C MET A 72 0.55 9.13 -12.49
N TRP A 73 1.73 8.86 -11.92
CA TRP A 73 2.53 7.68 -12.20
C TRP A 73 2.41 6.59 -11.14
N ASP A 74 1.69 6.87 -10.04
CA ASP A 74 1.49 5.92 -8.95
C ASP A 74 0.09 5.36 -8.99
N HIS A 75 0.01 4.10 -9.43
CA HIS A 75 -1.25 3.39 -9.49
C HIS A 75 -1.61 2.82 -8.12
N ILE A 76 -2.77 3.24 -7.62
CA ILE A 76 -3.38 2.67 -6.42
C ILE A 76 -4.04 1.34 -6.79
N THR A 77 -3.63 0.26 -6.13
CA THR A 77 -4.35 -1.03 -6.17
C THR A 77 -4.73 -1.44 -4.76
N GLY A 78 -5.65 -2.39 -4.62
CA GLY A 78 -6.11 -2.79 -3.29
C GLY A 78 -7.51 -3.35 -3.24
N LEU A 79 -8.01 -3.49 -2.02
CA LEU A 79 -9.35 -3.98 -1.74
C LEU A 79 -9.87 -3.34 -0.46
N LEU A 80 -11.08 -2.80 -0.51
CA LEU A 80 -11.83 -2.36 0.66
C LEU A 80 -13.01 -3.31 0.89
N LEU A 81 -13.01 -4.01 2.02
CA LEU A 81 -14.14 -4.82 2.47
C LEU A 81 -14.88 -4.09 3.58
N ILE A 82 -16.18 -3.89 3.39
CA ILE A 82 -17.05 -3.17 4.32
C ILE A 82 -18.00 -4.19 4.95
N TYR A 83 -17.75 -4.51 6.22
CA TYR A 83 -18.57 -5.40 7.05
C TYR A 83 -19.65 -4.59 7.77
N PRO A 84 -20.63 -5.25 8.43
CA PRO A 84 -21.63 -4.56 9.24
C PRO A 84 -21.05 -3.72 10.39
N SER A 85 -20.01 -4.19 11.08
CA SER A 85 -19.41 -3.54 12.26
C SER A 85 -18.02 -2.94 12.03
N CYS A 86 -17.36 -3.25 10.91
CA CYS A 86 -16.02 -2.76 10.62
C CYS A 86 -15.72 -2.69 9.12
N LEU A 87 -14.56 -2.15 8.76
CA LEU A 87 -13.96 -2.29 7.44
C LEU A 87 -12.57 -2.90 7.54
N LEU A 88 -12.13 -3.51 6.45
CA LEU A 88 -10.76 -3.94 6.20
C LEU A 88 -10.30 -3.30 4.89
N HIS A 89 -9.28 -2.44 4.96
CA HIS A 89 -8.74 -1.72 3.82
C HIS A 89 -7.31 -2.14 3.53
N ILE A 90 -7.09 -2.72 2.35
CA ILE A 90 -5.78 -3.08 1.81
C ILE A 90 -5.47 -2.09 0.70
N ILE A 91 -4.33 -1.39 0.80
CA ILE A 91 -3.91 -0.38 -0.16
C ILE A 91 -2.47 -0.63 -0.54
N GLU A 92 -2.19 -0.62 -1.84
CA GLU A 92 -0.86 -0.83 -2.40
C GLU A 92 -0.48 0.34 -3.31
N SER A 93 0.51 1.14 -2.88
CA SER A 93 0.94 2.35 -3.59
C SER A 93 2.26 2.87 -3.01
N SER A 94 2.72 4.06 -3.40
CA SER A 94 3.86 4.71 -2.74
C SER A 94 3.52 5.17 -1.33
N ARG A 95 4.58 5.45 -0.56
CA ARG A 95 4.48 6.07 0.76
C ARG A 95 3.63 7.34 0.79
N ASP A 96 3.75 8.21 -0.21
CA ASP A 96 3.06 9.51 -0.21
C ASP A 96 1.54 9.34 -0.33
N ILE A 97 1.10 8.39 -1.13
CA ILE A 97 -0.31 8.01 -1.22
C ILE A 97 -0.76 7.38 0.10
N LEU A 98 -0.01 6.43 0.66
CA LEU A 98 -0.39 5.78 1.92
C LEU A 98 -0.50 6.79 3.08
N ILE A 99 0.42 7.76 3.17
CA ILE A 99 0.32 8.87 4.14
C ILE A 99 -0.94 9.71 3.89
N SER A 100 -1.29 9.97 2.63
CA SER A 100 -2.49 10.73 2.30
C SER A 100 -3.77 9.98 2.72
N VAL A 101 -3.82 8.67 2.55
CA VAL A 101 -4.94 7.84 3.02
C VAL A 101 -5.01 7.82 4.56
N LEU A 102 -3.88 7.67 5.26
CA LEU A 102 -3.87 7.71 6.73
C LEU A 102 -4.32 9.07 7.30
N ARG A 103 -3.98 10.17 6.61
CA ARG A 103 -4.45 11.51 6.96
C ARG A 103 -5.96 11.66 6.74
N ASP A 104 -6.46 11.18 5.61
CA ASP A 104 -7.90 11.18 5.31
C ASP A 104 -8.68 10.38 6.37
N LEU A 105 -8.20 9.17 6.71
CA LEU A 105 -8.73 8.36 7.81
C LEU A 105 -8.78 9.15 9.14
N THR A 106 -7.69 9.84 9.49
CA THR A 106 -7.62 10.63 10.72
C THR A 106 -8.65 11.77 10.71
N VAL A 107 -8.87 12.42 9.56
CA VAL A 107 -9.89 13.47 9.41
C VAL A 107 -11.30 12.88 9.55
N MET A 108 -11.57 11.72 8.95
CA MET A 108 -12.87 11.04 9.08
C MET A 108 -13.18 10.70 10.54
N GLN A 109 -12.18 10.26 11.31
CA GLN A 109 -12.31 9.96 12.75
C GLN A 109 -12.63 11.19 13.61
N GLN A 110 -12.36 12.41 13.11
CA GLN A 110 -12.58 13.66 13.84
C GLN A 110 -13.91 14.35 13.49
N GLN A 111 -14.64 13.84 12.48
CA GLN A 111 -15.92 14.43 12.08
C GLN A 111 -17.00 14.18 13.15
N PRO A 112 -17.94 15.13 13.38
CA PRO A 112 -19.01 14.97 14.37
C PRO A 112 -19.92 13.76 14.09
N ASP A 113 -20.25 13.53 12.82
CA ASP A 113 -21.04 12.39 12.33
C ASP A 113 -20.11 11.24 11.92
N CYS A 114 -19.20 10.89 12.83
CA CYS A 114 -18.03 10.09 12.53
C CYS A 114 -18.37 8.77 11.84
N ALA A 115 -17.98 8.62 10.57
CA ALA A 115 -18.18 7.40 9.81
C ALA A 115 -17.31 6.23 10.32
N LEU A 116 -16.28 6.49 11.16
CA LEU A 116 -15.30 5.52 11.65
C LEU A 116 -14.90 5.79 13.11
N MET A 117 -15.27 4.92 14.04
CA MET A 117 -15.01 5.16 15.47
C MET A 117 -13.53 5.00 15.84
N GLU A 118 -12.95 3.85 15.54
CA GLU A 118 -11.54 3.52 15.81
C GLU A 118 -10.91 2.89 14.58
N ALA A 119 -9.61 3.07 14.40
CA ALA A 119 -8.87 2.48 13.30
C ALA A 119 -7.51 1.99 13.80
N LYS A 120 -7.07 0.84 13.30
CA LYS A 120 -5.81 0.17 13.68
C LYS A 120 -5.06 -0.29 12.44
N ILE A 121 -3.75 -0.10 12.44
CA ILE A 121 -2.85 -0.60 11.41
C ILE A 121 -2.51 -2.04 11.74
N VAL A 122 -3.00 -2.97 10.92
CA VAL A 122 -2.79 -4.41 11.08
C VAL A 122 -1.41 -4.81 10.55
N PHE A 123 -1.02 -4.25 9.41
CA PHE A 123 0.21 -4.62 8.75
C PHE A 123 0.72 -3.52 7.81
N MET A 124 2.03 -3.32 7.77
CA MET A 124 2.72 -2.50 6.78
C MET A 124 3.90 -3.30 6.22
N VAL A 125 3.99 -3.39 4.89
CA VAL A 125 5.18 -3.94 4.22
C VAL A 125 5.75 -2.93 3.23
N HIS A 126 7.07 -2.79 3.29
CA HIS A 126 7.83 -1.93 2.40
C HIS A 126 8.48 -2.77 1.29
N ASN A 127 8.34 -2.34 0.05
CA ASN A 127 8.91 -2.98 -1.13
C ASN A 127 8.55 -4.47 -1.28
N PRO A 128 7.25 -4.85 -1.26
CA PRO A 128 6.86 -6.22 -1.57
C PRO A 128 7.24 -6.57 -3.03
N GLU A 129 7.48 -7.85 -3.30
CA GLU A 129 7.89 -8.30 -4.64
C GLU A 129 6.83 -8.02 -5.70
N ASN A 130 5.55 -8.24 -5.35
CA ASN A 130 4.41 -8.08 -6.25
C ASN A 130 3.22 -7.45 -5.51
N ARG A 131 2.33 -6.82 -6.28
CA ARG A 131 1.00 -6.39 -5.82
C ARG A 131 0.12 -7.61 -5.58
N LEU A 132 -0.71 -7.60 -4.54
CA LEU A 132 -1.74 -8.63 -4.32
C LEU A 132 -2.88 -8.48 -5.31
N PHE A 133 -3.22 -7.23 -5.65
CA PHE A 133 -4.34 -6.90 -6.52
C PHE A 133 -3.89 -6.05 -7.69
N GLN A 134 -4.46 -6.30 -8.87
CA GLN A 134 -4.12 -5.56 -10.10
C GLN A 134 -4.91 -4.26 -10.25
N GLN A 135 -6.03 -4.14 -9.54
CA GLN A 135 -6.90 -2.96 -9.51
C GLN A 135 -7.36 -2.72 -8.08
N TRP A 136 -7.79 -1.50 -7.79
CA TRP A 136 -8.51 -1.21 -6.55
C TRP A 136 -10.01 -1.44 -6.74
N SER A 137 -10.68 -2.01 -5.74
CA SER A 137 -12.14 -2.13 -5.70
C SER A 137 -12.63 -2.15 -4.26
N TYR A 138 -13.91 -1.85 -4.04
CA TYR A 138 -14.55 -2.08 -2.76
C TYR A 138 -15.69 -3.10 -2.87
N LYS A 139 -16.08 -3.65 -1.72
CA LYS A 139 -17.24 -4.51 -1.59
C LYS A 139 -17.92 -4.35 -0.24
N VAL A 140 -19.23 -4.15 -0.27
CA VAL A 140 -20.10 -4.23 0.90
C VAL A 140 -20.50 -5.68 1.09
N LEU A 141 -20.28 -6.22 2.29
CA LEU A 141 -20.62 -7.59 2.65
C LEU A 141 -21.98 -7.61 3.34
N ASP A 142 -22.87 -8.49 2.85
CA ASP A 142 -24.16 -8.76 3.49
C ASP A 142 -23.93 -9.51 4.82
N ALA A 143 -24.73 -9.21 5.84
CA ALA A 143 -24.79 -9.96 7.10
C ALA A 143 -25.03 -11.47 6.87
N GLY A 144 -25.77 -11.84 5.81
CA GLY A 144 -25.99 -13.24 5.43
C GLY A 144 -24.73 -13.98 4.96
N LEU A 145 -23.77 -13.28 4.36
CA LEU A 145 -22.49 -13.86 3.93
C LEU A 145 -21.52 -14.08 5.13
N ILE A 146 -21.76 -13.38 6.23
CA ILE A 146 -20.91 -13.39 7.44
C ILE A 146 -21.42 -14.42 8.47
N ALA A 147 -22.70 -14.81 8.40
CA ALA A 147 -23.36 -15.70 9.35
C ALA A 147 -22.87 -17.17 9.31
N GLY A 148 -22.00 -17.54 8.37
CA GLY A 148 -21.50 -18.90 8.19
C GLY A 148 -20.60 -19.44 9.32
N ASP A 149 -20.04 -18.56 10.16
CA ASP A 149 -19.01 -18.92 11.15
C ASP A 149 -19.51 -19.08 12.59
N SER A 150 -20.83 -18.99 12.83
CA SER A 150 -21.41 -19.06 14.18
C SER A 150 -21.64 -20.50 14.70
N LYS A 151 -20.97 -21.51 14.13
CA LYS A 151 -21.03 -22.90 14.62
C LYS A 151 -19.67 -23.34 15.17
N GLY A 152 -19.49 -23.11 16.47
CA GLY A 152 -18.69 -24.00 17.32
C GLY A 152 -17.18 -23.82 17.27
N LEU A 153 -16.67 -22.60 17.43
CA LEU A 153 -15.26 -22.39 17.75
C LEU A 153 -15.15 -21.75 19.14
N GLU A 154 -14.65 -22.57 20.06
CA GLU A 154 -14.21 -22.22 21.41
C GLU A 154 -13.44 -20.90 21.41
N GLU A 155 -13.54 -20.18 22.53
CA GLU A 155 -12.94 -18.87 22.82
C GLU A 155 -11.41 -18.95 22.94
N ASP A 156 -10.71 -19.48 21.94
CA ASP A 156 -9.29 -19.20 21.76
C ASP A 156 -9.17 -18.06 20.74
N GLU A 157 -9.36 -16.83 21.21
CA GLU A 157 -8.96 -15.65 20.44
C GLU A 157 -7.44 -15.67 20.33
N GLY A 158 -6.94 -16.34 19.29
CA GLY A 158 -5.52 -16.54 19.04
C GLY A 158 -4.71 -15.26 19.24
N ASN A 159 -3.43 -15.42 19.58
CA ASN A 159 -2.55 -14.26 19.79
C ASN A 159 -2.52 -13.33 18.55
N MET A 160 -2.10 -12.09 18.75
CA MET A 160 -2.08 -11.06 17.70
C MET A 160 -1.40 -11.53 16.41
N GLU A 161 -0.25 -12.19 16.51
CA GLU A 161 0.49 -12.72 15.37
C GLU A 161 -0.33 -13.74 14.56
N THR A 162 -1.04 -14.64 15.25
CA THR A 162 -1.90 -15.65 14.61
C THR A 162 -3.07 -14.98 13.90
N LEU A 163 -3.69 -13.97 14.52
CA LEU A 163 -4.78 -13.22 13.90
C LEU A 163 -4.30 -12.45 12.67
N VAL A 164 -3.17 -11.75 12.74
CA VAL A 164 -2.56 -11.05 11.60
C VAL A 164 -2.20 -12.06 10.49
N CYS A 165 -1.59 -13.20 10.83
CA CYS A 165 -1.30 -14.26 9.86
C CYS A 165 -2.55 -14.82 9.19
N SER A 166 -3.67 -14.92 9.91
CA SER A 166 -4.96 -15.35 9.37
C SER A 166 -5.46 -14.37 8.30
N VAL A 167 -5.44 -13.07 8.59
CA VAL A 167 -5.78 -12.01 7.62
C VAL A 167 -4.88 -12.09 6.39
N LEU A 168 -3.56 -12.13 6.58
CA LEU A 168 -2.59 -12.20 5.47
C LEU A 168 -2.77 -13.46 4.62
N SER A 169 -3.04 -14.61 5.25
CA SER A 169 -3.26 -15.88 4.56
C SER A 169 -4.54 -15.86 3.73
N ALA A 170 -5.62 -15.29 4.25
CA ALA A 170 -6.87 -15.13 3.50
C ALA A 170 -6.69 -14.21 2.29
N LEU A 171 -6.00 -13.07 2.46
CA LEU A 171 -5.69 -12.15 1.36
C LEU A 171 -4.81 -12.80 0.28
N GLN A 172 -3.84 -13.61 0.68
CA GLN A 172 -2.99 -14.35 -0.25
C GLN A 172 -3.79 -15.39 -1.05
N LYS A 173 -4.68 -16.15 -0.39
CA LYS A 173 -5.57 -17.10 -1.07
C LYS A 173 -6.51 -16.40 -2.05
N LEU A 174 -7.06 -15.24 -1.67
CA LEU A 174 -7.89 -14.42 -2.55
C LEU A 174 -7.12 -13.94 -3.77
N SER A 175 -5.91 -13.42 -3.59
CA SER A 175 -5.03 -13.00 -4.69
C SER A 175 -4.76 -14.14 -5.67
N GLN A 176 -4.39 -15.32 -5.17
CA GLN A 176 -4.17 -16.52 -6.00
C GLN A 176 -5.44 -16.95 -6.76
N HIS A 177 -6.60 -16.90 -6.10
CA HIS A 177 -7.87 -17.23 -6.73
C HIS A 177 -8.22 -16.26 -7.88
N LEU A 178 -7.95 -14.97 -7.71
CA LEU A 178 -8.15 -13.95 -8.75
C LEU A 178 -7.24 -14.19 -9.96
N GLU A 179 -5.98 -14.59 -9.73
CA GLU A 179 -5.05 -14.94 -10.79
C GLU A 179 -5.53 -16.16 -11.59
N ILE A 180 -5.99 -17.21 -10.91
CA ILE A 180 -6.50 -18.45 -11.53
C ILE A 180 -7.77 -18.17 -12.34
N THR A 181 -8.71 -17.42 -11.77
CA THR A 181 -10.01 -17.12 -12.39
C THR A 181 -9.94 -15.97 -13.41
N LYS A 182 -8.79 -15.28 -13.51
CA LYS A 182 -8.56 -14.11 -14.38
C LYS A 182 -9.60 -12.99 -14.17
N ARG A 183 -10.08 -12.82 -12.94
CA ARG A 183 -11.01 -11.74 -12.60
C ARG A 183 -10.27 -10.41 -12.48
N ALA A 184 -10.88 -9.36 -13.02
CA ALA A 184 -10.31 -8.02 -12.95
C ALA A 184 -10.50 -7.37 -11.56
N LEU A 185 -11.67 -7.54 -10.95
CA LEU A 185 -12.05 -6.86 -9.72
C LEU A 185 -12.04 -7.83 -8.52
N PRO A 186 -11.23 -7.56 -7.48
CA PRO A 186 -11.16 -8.41 -6.29
C PRO A 186 -12.51 -8.67 -5.61
N GLY A 187 -13.36 -7.63 -5.50
CA GLY A 187 -14.66 -7.75 -4.84
C GLY A 187 -15.60 -8.78 -5.48
N SER A 188 -15.60 -8.92 -6.81
CA SER A 188 -16.54 -9.83 -7.49
C SER A 188 -16.18 -11.31 -7.32
N ALA A 189 -14.94 -11.66 -6.97
CA ALA A 189 -14.60 -13.05 -6.64
C ALA A 189 -15.31 -13.54 -5.37
N LEU A 190 -15.54 -12.63 -4.42
CA LEU A 190 -16.13 -12.96 -3.12
C LEU A 190 -17.63 -13.30 -3.20
N ASP A 191 -18.31 -13.00 -4.32
CA ASP A 191 -19.70 -13.46 -4.53
C ASP A 191 -19.79 -14.96 -4.77
N GLU A 192 -18.75 -15.54 -5.39
CA GLU A 192 -18.72 -16.95 -5.78
C GLU A 192 -17.93 -17.82 -4.80
N THR A 193 -16.99 -17.20 -4.08
CA THR A 193 -16.13 -17.87 -3.10
C THR A 193 -16.14 -17.11 -1.77
N PRO A 194 -17.27 -17.10 -1.03
CA PRO A 194 -17.37 -16.43 0.27
C PRO A 194 -16.38 -16.97 1.31
N GLU A 195 -15.89 -18.21 1.17
CA GLU A 195 -14.87 -18.81 2.03
C GLU A 195 -13.51 -18.10 2.00
N LEU A 196 -13.29 -17.22 1.02
CA LEU A 196 -12.09 -16.37 0.93
C LEU A 196 -12.23 -15.05 1.69
N ILE A 197 -13.42 -14.75 2.23
CA ILE A 197 -13.67 -13.57 3.05
C ILE A 197 -12.97 -13.76 4.39
N VAL A 198 -12.25 -12.73 4.86
CA VAL A 198 -11.66 -12.73 6.19
C VAL A 198 -12.79 -12.77 7.23
N PRO A 199 -12.81 -13.73 8.17
CA PRO A 199 -13.87 -13.82 9.17
C PRO A 199 -13.99 -12.56 10.02
N LEU A 200 -15.22 -12.09 10.25
CA LEU A 200 -15.47 -10.89 11.05
C LEU A 200 -14.91 -11.03 12.48
N LYS A 201 -15.03 -12.21 13.10
CA LYS A 201 -14.46 -12.49 14.43
C LYS A 201 -12.96 -12.19 14.50
N VAL A 202 -12.19 -12.51 13.46
CA VAL A 202 -10.75 -12.23 13.41
C VAL A 202 -10.50 -10.72 13.40
N LEU A 203 -11.30 -9.97 12.64
CA LEU A 203 -11.19 -8.50 12.55
C LEU A 203 -11.60 -7.82 13.86
N ASP A 204 -12.68 -8.29 14.49
CA ASP A 204 -13.15 -7.79 15.78
C ASP A 204 -12.10 -8.06 16.88
N SER A 205 -11.52 -9.27 16.95
CA SER A 205 -10.46 -9.57 17.90
C SER A 205 -9.19 -8.73 17.67
N LEU A 206 -8.85 -8.37 16.42
CA LEU A 206 -7.76 -7.44 16.11
C LEU A 206 -8.09 -6.00 16.50
N LEU A 207 -9.33 -5.55 16.29
CA LEU A 207 -9.79 -4.23 16.73
C LEU A 207 -9.67 -4.07 18.25
N CYS A 208 -9.77 -5.14 19.03
CA CYS A 208 -9.58 -5.12 20.47
C CYS A 208 -8.10 -5.13 20.94
N ARG A 209 -7.10 -5.22 20.04
CA ARG A 209 -5.67 -5.28 20.43
C ARG A 209 -5.06 -3.90 20.61
N ASP A 210 -4.73 -3.51 21.83
CA ASP A 210 -4.14 -2.19 22.14
C ASP A 210 -2.70 -2.05 21.63
N GLU A 211 -2.04 -3.16 21.29
CA GLU A 211 -0.69 -3.18 20.74
C GLU A 211 -0.62 -2.67 19.29
N LEU A 212 -1.75 -2.65 18.57
CA LEU A 212 -1.82 -2.15 17.20
C LEU A 212 -1.97 -0.63 17.19
N GLN A 213 -1.11 0.02 16.41
CA GLN A 213 -1.08 1.47 16.30
C GLN A 213 -2.30 2.02 15.57
N SER A 214 -2.80 3.16 16.03
CA SER A 214 -3.74 4.00 15.29
C SER A 214 -3.06 4.69 14.08
N PRO A 215 -3.84 5.15 13.08
CA PRO A 215 -3.32 5.97 11.99
C PRO A 215 -2.55 7.21 12.47
N GLN A 216 -3.04 7.86 13.52
CA GLN A 216 -2.41 9.06 14.08
C GLN A 216 -1.05 8.75 14.71
N GLU A 217 -0.95 7.71 15.55
CA GLU A 217 0.32 7.29 16.16
C GLU A 217 1.34 6.88 15.11
N TYR A 218 0.89 6.21 14.05
CA TYR A 218 1.75 5.82 12.95
C TYR A 218 2.27 7.02 12.15
N LEU A 219 1.43 8.02 11.88
CA LEU A 219 1.85 9.26 11.23
C LEU A 219 2.89 10.02 12.07
N GLN A 220 2.71 10.07 13.40
CA GLN A 220 3.64 10.74 14.31
C GLN A 220 5.06 10.13 14.28
N LEU A 221 5.19 8.81 14.05
CA LEU A 221 6.49 8.16 13.91
C LEU A 221 7.31 8.72 12.74
N TYR A 222 6.64 9.19 11.68
CA TYR A 222 7.31 9.79 10.53
C TYR A 222 7.59 11.29 10.68
N ASP A 223 6.71 11.99 11.38
CA ASP A 223 6.87 13.43 11.64
C ASP A 223 7.93 13.69 12.73
N SER A 224 8.26 12.68 13.54
CA SER A 224 9.34 12.73 14.54
C SER A 224 10.36 11.60 14.29
N PRO A 225 11.24 11.74 13.29
CA PRO A 225 12.29 10.75 13.07
C PRO A 225 13.13 10.60 14.34
N LEU A 226 13.46 9.35 14.70
CA LEU A 226 14.37 9.09 15.81
C LEU A 226 15.66 9.89 15.58
N ASN A 227 15.98 10.82 16.48
CA ASN A 227 17.28 11.45 16.55
C ASN A 227 18.30 10.40 17.02
N VAL A 228 18.60 9.43 16.15
CA VAL A 228 19.67 8.46 16.39
C VAL A 228 20.97 9.22 16.17
N ASN A 229 21.58 9.69 17.26
CA ASN A 229 22.94 10.18 17.21
C ASN A 229 23.85 8.97 16.98
N ILE A 230 24.09 8.64 15.70
CA ILE A 230 25.01 7.59 15.33
C ILE A 230 26.42 8.13 15.58
N GLU A 231 26.98 7.90 16.77
CA GLU A 231 28.40 8.12 17.08
C GLU A 231 29.29 7.08 16.34
N PHE A 232 29.10 6.92 15.02
CA PHE A 232 30.08 6.21 14.21
C PHE A 232 31.13 7.20 13.75
N GLY A 233 32.33 7.08 14.30
CA GLY A 233 33.53 7.71 13.74
C GLY A 233 34.11 8.88 14.51
N GLN A 234 33.79 9.08 15.79
CA GLN A 234 34.68 9.88 16.66
C GLN A 234 35.97 9.09 16.96
N VAL A 235 36.79 8.87 15.94
CA VAL A 235 38.16 8.41 16.13
C VAL A 235 38.92 9.61 16.64
N ASN A 236 39.32 9.58 17.91
CA ASN A 236 40.14 10.63 18.51
C ASN A 236 41.45 10.73 17.71
N PRO A 237 41.72 11.85 17.00
CA PRO A 237 42.91 11.95 16.15
C PRO A 237 44.22 11.86 16.95
N ARG A 238 44.15 11.92 18.28
CA ARG A 238 45.31 11.76 19.17
C ARG A 238 45.83 10.32 19.28
N ASN A 239 45.10 9.32 18.80
CA ASN A 239 45.54 7.92 18.87
C ASN A 239 46.45 7.47 17.71
N PHE A 240 46.81 8.37 16.79
CA PHE A 240 47.65 8.06 15.61
C PHE A 240 49.05 8.68 15.63
N LEU A 241 49.48 9.30 16.74
CA LEU A 241 50.86 9.77 16.84
C LEU A 241 51.75 8.64 17.37
N PRO A 242 52.77 8.19 16.62
CA PRO A 242 53.72 7.22 17.13
C PRO A 242 54.53 7.88 18.26
N ASN A 243 54.66 7.19 19.38
CA ASN A 243 55.56 7.59 20.46
C ASN A 243 56.98 7.70 19.88
N VAL A 244 57.53 8.93 19.91
CA VAL A 244 58.92 9.25 19.61
C VAL A 244 59.79 8.86 20.79
#